data_AF-A0A8H9MBQ2-F1
#
_entry.id   AF-A0A8H9MBQ2-F1
#
_cell.length_a   1.000
_cell.length_b   1.000
_cell.length_c   1.000
_cell.angle_alpha   90.00
_cell.angle_beta   90.00
_cell.angle_gamma   90.00
#
_symmetry.space_group_name_H-M   'P 1'
#
loop_
_entity.id
_entity.type
_entity.pdbx_description
1 polymer ?
#
loop_
_entity_poly.entity_id
_entity_poly.type
_entity_poly.pdbx_seq_one_letter_code
_entity_poly.pdbx_strand_id
1 'polypeptide(L)'
;MAVVVVPGHEPQGLRNQTLREICARAREELADERDRYLVEEASAMHSLDFNLIEPGRRARIARAVAGAIEEYRSELLEVAEPDELTTSRIPVLARLLDYLRIFLSSD
;
A
#
# COMPACT_ATOMS: atom_id res chain seq x y z
N MET A 1 12.51 4.03 24.65
CA MET A 1 13.19 2.93 23.95
C MET A 1 12.95 3.19 22.47
N ALA A 2 13.94 3.72 21.74
CA ALA A 2 13.78 4.07 20.33
C ALA A 2 13.91 2.79 19.49
N VAL A 3 12.90 2.49 18.67
CA VAL A 3 12.87 1.29 17.82
C VAL A 3 13.37 1.72 16.44
N VAL A 4 14.69 1.61 16.24
CA VAL A 4 15.29 1.82 14.93
C VAL A 4 14.71 0.81 13.94
N VAL A 5 13.81 1.26 13.07
CA VAL A 5 13.27 0.47 11.98
C VAL A 5 14.36 0.31 10.92
N VAL A 6 14.89 -0.91 10.80
CA VAL A 6 15.87 -1.27 9.78
C VAL A 6 15.13 -1.43 8.44
N PRO A 7 15.52 -0.69 7.38
CA PRO A 7 14.92 -0.86 6.06
C PRO A 7 15.02 -2.31 5.58
N GLY A 8 13.89 -2.94 5.26
CA GLY A 8 13.80 -4.35 4.85
C GLY A 8 13.58 -5.36 5.98
N HIS A 9 13.55 -4.91 7.24
CA HIS A 9 13.14 -5.70 8.41
C HIS A 9 12.09 -4.94 9.21
N GLU A 10 11.11 -4.34 8.53
CA GLU A 10 10.05 -3.63 9.22
C GLU A 10 9.25 -4.62 10.08
N PRO A 11 8.85 -4.21 11.30
CA PRO A 11 8.01 -5.05 12.15
C PRO A 11 6.78 -5.51 11.36
N GLN A 12 6.47 -6.81 11.40
CA GLN A 12 5.36 -7.38 10.64
C GLN A 12 4.04 -6.65 10.92
N GLY A 13 3.84 -6.20 12.17
CA GLY A 13 2.69 -5.37 12.55
C GLY A 13 2.60 -4.03 11.82
N LEU A 14 3.74 -3.34 11.63
CA LEU A 14 3.81 -2.08 10.88
C LEU A 14 3.40 -2.32 9.43
N ARG A 15 4.03 -3.30 8.77
CA ARG A 15 3.71 -3.67 7.39
C ARG A 15 2.24 -4.03 7.21
N ASN A 16 1.71 -4.84 8.12
CA ASN A 16 0.32 -5.30 8.08
C ASN A 16 -0.66 -4.14 8.25
N GLN A 17 -0.38 -3.21 9.16
CA GLN A 17 -1.22 -2.04 9.38
C GLN A 17 -1.17 -1.08 8.18
N THR A 18 0.03 -0.79 7.67
CA THR A 18 0.22 0.04 6.47
C THR A 18 -0.52 -0.55 5.28
N LEU A 19 -0.44 -1.87 5.06
CA LEU A 19 -1.18 -2.54 3.98
C LEU A 19 -2.69 -2.42 4.16
N ARG A 20 -3.22 -2.60 5.39
CA ARG A 20 -4.66 -2.42 5.65
C ARG A 20 -5.13 -1.02 5.29
N GLU A 21 -4.38 0.01 5.68
CA GLU A 21 -4.73 1.40 5.38
C GLU A 21 -4.70 1.69 3.87
N ILE A 22 -3.67 1.22 3.16
CA ILE A 22 -3.60 1.33 1.70
C ILE A 22 -4.79 0.62 1.04
N CYS A 23 -5.08 -0.61 1.44
CA CYS A 23 -6.18 -1.40 0.88
C CYS A 23 -7.54 -0.73 1.13
N ALA A 24 -7.76 -0.17 2.31
CA ALA A 24 -9.00 0.54 2.64
C ALA A 24 -9.21 1.75 1.73
N ARG A 25 -8.17 2.55 1.50
CA ARG A 25 -8.22 3.72 0.60
C ARG A 25 -8.39 3.31 -0.86
N ALA A 26 -7.59 2.34 -1.32
CA ALA A 26 -7.66 1.84 -2.70
C ALA A 26 -9.04 1.27 -3.04
N ARG A 27 -9.72 0.66 -2.05
CA ARG A 27 -11.09 0.18 -2.21
C ARG A 27 -12.08 1.30 -2.52
N GLU A 28 -11.92 2.49 -1.93
CA GLU A 28 -12.83 3.63 -2.17
C GLU A 28 -12.73 4.15 -3.61
N GLU A 29 -11.56 3.99 -4.24
CA GLU A 29 -11.29 4.37 -5.63
C GLU A 29 -11.75 3.33 -6.67
N LEU A 30 -12.15 2.13 -6.24
CA LEU A 30 -12.50 1.02 -7.14
C LEU A 30 -14.01 0.93 -7.39
N ALA A 31 -14.41 1.17 -8.65
CA ALA A 31 -15.81 1.06 -9.06
C ALA A 31 -16.31 -0.41 -9.14
N ASP A 32 -15.48 -1.35 -9.61
CA ASP A 32 -15.86 -2.77 -9.75
C ASP A 32 -15.84 -3.47 -8.38
N GLU A 33 -16.97 -4.08 -8.01
CA GLU A 33 -17.14 -4.78 -6.73
C GLU A 33 -16.15 -5.95 -6.55
N ARG A 34 -15.81 -6.66 -7.64
CA ARG A 34 -14.84 -7.74 -7.58
C ARG A 34 -13.44 -7.19 -7.32
N ASP A 35 -13.10 -6.04 -7.89
CA ASP A 35 -11.81 -5.38 -7.64
C ASP A 35 -11.73 -4.93 -6.17
N ARG A 36 -12.83 -4.39 -5.61
CA ARG A 36 -12.95 -4.08 -4.17
C ARG A 36 -12.77 -5.32 -3.30
N TYR A 37 -13.45 -6.42 -3.61
CA TYR A 37 -13.33 -7.68 -2.88
C TYR A 37 -11.88 -8.21 -2.85
N LEU A 38 -11.17 -8.16 -3.98
CA LEU A 38 -9.77 -8.61 -4.03
C LEU A 38 -8.86 -7.79 -3.09
N VAL A 39 -9.08 -6.48 -3.02
CA VAL A 39 -8.27 -5.60 -2.15
C VAL A 39 -8.63 -5.80 -0.67
N GLU A 40 -9.90 -6.08 -0.35
CA GLU A 40 -10.33 -6.49 1.00
C GLU A 40 -9.71 -7.83 1.42
N GLU A 41 -9.72 -8.82 0.52
CA GLU A 41 -9.10 -10.12 0.75
C GLU A 41 -7.59 -9.98 1.02
N ALA A 42 -6.91 -9.17 0.20
CA ALA A 42 -5.49 -8.88 0.38
C ALA A 42 -5.18 -8.20 1.73
N SER A 43 -6.06 -7.30 2.18
CA SER A 43 -6.00 -6.65 3.48
C SER A 43 -6.12 -7.66 4.63
N ALA A 44 -7.06 -8.61 4.53
CA ALA A 44 -7.27 -9.67 5.51
C ALA A 44 -6.11 -10.68 5.54
N MET A 45 -5.57 -11.01 4.37
CA MET A 45 -4.45 -11.94 4.18
C MET A 45 -3.08 -11.32 4.48
N HIS A 46 -3.01 -10.00 4.69
CA HIS A 46 -1.77 -9.25 4.84
C HIS A 46 -0.79 -9.42 3.67
N SER A 47 -1.33 -9.66 2.49
CA SER A 47 -0.55 -9.97 1.29
C SER A 47 -1.32 -9.54 0.05
N LEU A 48 -0.64 -8.82 -0.85
CA LEU A 48 -1.16 -8.41 -2.13
C LEU A 48 -0.15 -8.82 -3.22
N ASP A 49 -0.44 -9.90 -3.94
CA ASP A 49 0.39 -10.38 -5.05
C ASP A 49 -0.30 -10.12 -6.39
N PHE A 50 0.19 -9.13 -7.11
CA PHE A 50 -0.35 -8.73 -8.40
C PHE A 50 -0.09 -9.75 -9.52
N ASN A 51 0.82 -10.71 -9.33
CA ASN A 51 1.04 -11.76 -10.31
C ASN A 51 -0.14 -12.74 -10.36
N LEU A 52 -0.86 -12.89 -9.26
CA LEU A 52 -2.05 -13.74 -9.14
C LEU A 52 -3.32 -13.07 -9.68
N ILE A 53 -3.27 -11.76 -9.98
CA ILE A 53 -4.39 -11.01 -10.51
C ILE A 53 -4.42 -11.11 -12.03
N GLU A 54 -5.62 -11.30 -12.59
CA GLU A 54 -5.85 -11.32 -14.03
C GLU A 54 -5.31 -10.04 -14.71
N PRO A 55 -4.64 -10.13 -15.87
CA PRO A 55 -3.95 -9.01 -16.50
C PRO A 55 -4.80 -7.73 -16.64
N GLY A 56 -6.05 -7.85 -17.08
CA GLY A 56 -6.94 -6.69 -17.26
C GLY A 56 -7.39 -6.01 -15.97
N ARG A 57 -7.39 -6.74 -14.84
CA ARG A 57 -7.72 -6.21 -13.51
C ARG A 57 -6.49 -5.65 -12.80
N ARG A 58 -5.33 -6.26 -13.08
CA ARG A 58 -4.04 -5.94 -12.48
C ARG A 58 -3.69 -4.47 -12.58
N ALA A 59 -3.77 -3.89 -13.79
CA ALA A 59 -3.43 -2.48 -14.01
C ALA A 59 -4.36 -1.53 -13.26
N ARG A 60 -5.68 -1.83 -13.22
CA ARG A 60 -6.65 -1.02 -12.49
C ARG A 60 -6.42 -1.04 -10.98
N ILE A 61 -6.24 -2.23 -10.41
CA ILE A 61 -5.96 -2.38 -8.98
C ILE A 61 -4.61 -1.76 -8.64
N ALA A 62 -3.59 -1.94 -9.48
CA ALA A 62 -2.27 -1.35 -9.26
C ALA A 62 -2.34 0.18 -9.25
N ARG A 63 -3.15 0.77 -10.14
CA ARG A 63 -3.37 2.22 -10.20
C ARG A 63 -4.09 2.73 -8.96
N ALA A 64 -5.15 2.06 -8.51
CA ALA A 64 -5.87 2.42 -7.28
C ALA A 64 -4.97 2.32 -6.04
N VAL A 65 -4.19 1.24 -5.92
CA VAL A 65 -3.26 1.04 -4.80
C VAL A 65 -2.12 2.06 -4.83
N ALA A 66 -1.57 2.38 -6.01
CA ALA A 66 -0.54 3.40 -6.14
C ALA A 66 -1.07 4.79 -5.76
N GLY A 67 -2.29 5.14 -6.18
CA GLY A 67 -2.95 6.39 -5.78
C GLY A 67 -3.11 6.48 -4.26
N ALA A 68 -3.63 5.42 -3.63
CA ALA A 68 -3.76 5.33 -2.18
C ALA A 68 -2.42 5.46 -1.44
N ILE A 69 -1.33 4.91 -1.98
CA ILE A 69 0.01 5.04 -1.40
C ILE A 69 0.51 6.49 -1.48
N GLU A 70 0.34 7.16 -2.62
CA GLU A 70 0.80 8.55 -2.79
C GLU A 70 0.00 9.52 -1.92
N GLU A 71 -1.33 9.35 -1.87
CA GLU A 71 -2.20 10.11 -0.97
C GLU A 71 -1.77 9.91 0.48
N TYR A 72 -1.62 8.64 0.90
CA TYR A 72 -1.23 8.34 2.27
C TYR A 72 0.16 8.88 2.61
N ARG A 73 1.11 8.74 1.69
CA ARG A 73 2.45 9.31 1.87
C ARG A 73 2.39 10.83 2.00
N SER A 74 1.57 11.50 1.20
CA SER A 74 1.42 12.95 1.23
C SER A 74 0.85 13.41 2.57
N GLU A 75 -0.20 12.76 3.07
CA GLU A 75 -0.75 13.02 4.42
C GLU A 75 0.30 12.87 5.51
N LEU A 76 1.11 11.80 5.49
CA LEU A 76 2.16 11.59 6.50
C LEU A 76 3.26 12.66 6.45
N LEU A 77 3.52 13.24 5.28
CA LEU A 77 4.50 14.33 5.10
C LEU A 77 3.96 15.69 5.56
N GLU A 78 2.64 15.87 5.64
CA GLU A 78 1.99 17.08 6.15
C GLU A 78 1.91 17.12 7.68
N VAL A 79 2.18 16.00 8.36
CA VAL A 79 2.21 15.94 9.83
C VAL A 79 3.38 16.78 10.36
N ALA A 80 3.07 17.86 11.07
CA ALA A 80 4.07 18.81 11.58
C ALA A 80 5.05 18.19 12.59
N GLU A 81 4.58 17.28 13.44
CA GLU A 81 5.38 16.55 14.44
C GLU A 81 5.06 15.05 14.35
N PRO A 82 5.64 14.33 13.38
CA PRO A 82 5.33 12.92 13.18
C PRO A 82 5.95 12.08 14.28
N ASP A 83 5.19 11.10 14.79
CA ASP A 83 5.73 10.09 15.68
C ASP A 83 6.65 9.10 14.93
N GLU A 84 7.34 8.24 15.68
CA GLU A 84 8.26 7.24 15.13
C GLU A 84 7.53 6.27 14.17
N LEU A 85 6.27 5.96 14.46
CA LEU A 85 5.44 5.09 13.64
C LEU A 85 5.16 5.73 12.27
N THR A 86 4.70 6.97 12.26
CA THR A 86 4.44 7.79 11.05
C THR A 86 5.68 7.86 10.17
N THR A 87 6.81 8.21 10.78
CA THR A 87 8.10 8.30 10.08
C THR A 87 8.50 6.95 9.46
N SER A 88 8.25 5.86 10.17
CA SER A 88 8.60 4.51 9.73
C SER A 88 7.73 3.97 8.58
N ARG A 89 6.55 4.55 8.35
CA ARG A 89 5.65 4.14 7.25
C ARG A 89 6.09 4.67 5.90
N ILE A 90 6.70 5.86 5.86
CA ILE A 90 7.16 6.51 4.62
C ILE A 90 8.06 5.59 3.76
N PRO A 91 9.12 4.94 4.28
CA PRO A 91 9.95 4.06 3.47
C PRO A 91 9.21 2.79 3.01
N VAL A 92 8.25 2.28 3.79
CA VAL A 92 7.40 1.14 3.39
C VAL A 92 6.54 1.52 2.19
N LEU A 93 5.91 2.69 2.24
CA LEU A 93 5.09 3.24 1.17
C LEU A 93 5.89 3.42 -0.12
N ALA A 94 7.08 4.01 -0.03
CA ALA A 94 7.97 4.19 -1.18
C ALA A 94 8.33 2.86 -1.85
N ARG A 95 8.69 1.84 -1.05
CA ARG A 95 9.07 0.52 -1.58
C ARG A 95 7.91 -0.20 -2.25
N LEU A 96 6.69 -0.08 -1.71
CA LEU A 96 5.48 -0.62 -2.34
C LEU A 96 5.20 0.08 -3.67
N LEU A 97 5.39 1.40 -3.73
CA LEU A 97 5.21 2.15 -4.98
C LEU A 97 6.19 1.71 -6.07
N ASP A 98 7.46 1.49 -5.70
CA ASP A 98 8.50 0.98 -6.62
C ASP A 98 8.14 -0.41 -7.14
N TYR A 99 7.60 -1.29 -6.29
CA TYR A 99 7.08 -2.59 -6.70
C TYR A 99 5.90 -2.45 -7.67
N LEU A 100 4.96 -1.54 -7.42
CA LEU A 100 3.79 -1.35 -8.27
C LEU A 100 4.12 -0.78 -9.66
N ARG A 101 5.20 0.00 -9.79
CA ARG A 101 5.62 0.59 -11.08
C ARG A 101 5.73 -0.43 -12.21
N ILE A 102 6.10 -1.68 -11.91
CA ILE A 102 6.22 -2.74 -12.92
C ILE A 102 4.86 -3.07 -13.55
N PHE A 103 3.78 -2.97 -12.78
CA PHE A 103 2.41 -3.24 -13.25
C PHE A 103 1.73 -2.00 -13.83
N LEU A 104 2.24 -0.80 -13.55
CA LEU A 104 1.77 0.46 -14.11
C LEU A 104 2.38 0.78 -15.47
N SER A 105 3.56 0.22 -15.78
CA SER A 105 4.31 0.47 -17.02
C SER A 105 3.95 -0.51 -18.15
N SER A 106 2.97 -1.39 -17.93
CA SER A 106 2.57 -2.48 -18.83
C SER A 106 1.30 -2.17 -19.66
N ASP A 107 0.86 -0.92 -19.72
CA ASP A 107 -0.24 -0.44 -20.58
C ASP A 107 0.26 -0.11 -22.00
#